data_AF-A0A4R3LGU3-F1
#
_entry.id   AF-A0A4R3LGU3-F1
#
_cell.length_a   1.000
_cell.length_b   1.000
_cell.length_c   1.000
_cell.angle_alpha   90.00
_cell.angle_beta   90.00
_cell.angle_gamma   90.00
#
_symmetry.space_group_name_H-M   'P 1'
#
loop_
_entity.id
_entity.type
_entity.pdbx_description
1 polymer ?
#
loop_
_entity_poly.entity_id
_entity_poly.type
_entity_poly.pdbx_seq_one_letter_code
_entity_poly.pdbx_strand_id
1 'polypeptide(L)'
;MTLRIRQPQVTDTNGNALGTRLIRVEFNDQGPATVMYDGQRYDFTGKTGTNLKTGLPVREMATVRDARLWISLDGEHLWED
;
A
#
# COMPACT_ATOMS: atom_id res chain seq x y z
N MET A 1 -8.77 -11.81 -9.61
CA MET A 1 -7.77 -10.77 -9.26
C MET A 1 -7.53 -9.89 -10.48
N THR A 2 -7.32 -8.59 -10.27
CA THR A 2 -7.14 -7.60 -11.35
C THR A 2 -5.86 -6.80 -11.12
N LEU A 3 -4.93 -6.83 -12.06
CA LEU A 3 -3.71 -6.02 -12.04
C LEU A 3 -4.01 -4.60 -12.53
N ARG A 4 -3.55 -3.59 -11.79
CA ARG A 4 -3.64 -2.18 -12.16
C ARG A 4 -2.32 -1.46 -11.91
N ILE A 5 -2.02 -0.49 -12.76
CA ILE A 5 -1.00 0.51 -12.46
C ILE A 5 -1.67 1.62 -11.65
N ARG A 6 -1.00 2.04 -10.58
CA ARG A 6 -1.44 3.12 -9.68
C ARG A 6 -0.31 4.13 -9.51
N GLN A 7 -0.69 5.34 -9.15
CA GLN A 7 0.26 6.42 -8.85
C GLN A 7 -0.08 7.05 -7.49
N PRO A 8 -0.05 6.28 -6.39
CA PRO A 8 -0.46 6.78 -5.08
C PRO A 8 0.44 7.91 -4.59
N GLN A 9 -0.12 8.75 -3.74
CA GLN A 9 0.68 9.62 -2.87
C GLN A 9 1.42 8.77 -1.83
N VAL A 10 2.74 8.86 -1.79
CA VAL A 10 3.58 8.13 -0.85
C VAL A 10 3.94 9.02 0.33
N THR A 11 3.80 8.46 1.53
CA THR A 11 4.26 9.07 2.78
C THR A 11 5.31 8.16 3.41
N ASP A 12 6.46 8.71 3.81
CA ASP A 12 7.54 7.95 4.46
C ASP A 12 7.19 7.60 5.92
N THR A 13 8.06 6.81 6.56
CA THR A 13 7.93 6.40 7.97
C THR A 13 7.97 7.56 8.97
N ASN A 14 8.49 8.72 8.56
CA ASN A 14 8.52 9.95 9.37
C ASN A 14 7.27 10.82 9.14
N GLY A 15 6.34 10.41 8.28
CA GLY A 15 5.13 11.14 7.95
C GLY A 15 5.30 12.24 6.89
N ASN A 16 6.44 12.28 6.19
CA ASN A 16 6.71 13.23 5.11
C ASN A 16 6.12 12.74 3.79
N ALA A 17 5.46 13.63 3.05
CA ALA A 17 4.99 13.33 1.71
C ALA A 17 6.18 13.26 0.73
N LEU A 18 6.39 12.09 0.11
CA LEU A 18 7.39 11.88 -0.94
C LEU A 18 6.86 12.17 -2.35
N GLY A 19 5.58 12.53 -2.46
CA GLY A 19 4.85 12.74 -3.71
C GLY A 19 4.37 11.42 -4.31
N THR A 20 3.97 11.46 -5.58
CA THR A 20 3.43 10.26 -6.23
C THR A 20 4.51 9.31 -6.74
N ARG A 21 4.22 8.01 -6.73
CA ARG A 21 5.10 6.97 -7.29
C ARG A 21 4.31 5.97 -8.11
N LEU A 22 4.83 5.57 -9.26
CA LEU A 22 4.18 4.55 -10.09
C LEU A 22 4.39 3.16 -9.49
N ILE A 23 3.30 2.43 -9.22
CA ILE A 23 3.33 1.09 -8.65
C ILE A 23 2.43 0.12 -9.43
N ARG A 24 2.69 -1.17 -9.28
CA ARG A 24 1.77 -2.23 -9.74
C ARG A 24 1.03 -2.79 -8.54
N VAL A 25 -0.28 -2.91 -8.65
CA VAL A 25 -1.14 -3.46 -7.59
C VAL A 25 -2.05 -4.52 -8.18
N GLU A 26 -2.06 -5.69 -7.57
CA GLU A 26 -3.07 -6.71 -7.83
C GLU A 26 -4.18 -6.58 -6.79
N PHE A 27 -5.41 -6.41 -7.27
CA PHE A 27 -6.59 -6.30 -6.43
C PHE A 27 -7.37 -7.62 -6.39
N ASN A 28 -7.86 -7.98 -5.21
CA ASN A 28 -8.96 -8.92 -5.02
C ASN A 28 -10.26 -8.16 -4.72
N ASP A 29 -11.35 -8.89 -4.45
CA ASP A 29 -12.68 -8.30 -4.25
C ASP A 29 -12.76 -7.36 -3.04
N GLN A 30 -11.77 -7.41 -2.16
CA GLN A 30 -11.72 -6.63 -0.93
C GLN A 30 -10.63 -5.53 -0.93
N GLY A 31 -9.80 -5.42 -1.98
CA GLY A 31 -8.74 -4.41 -2.09
C GLY A 31 -7.38 -4.96 -2.54
N PRO A 32 -6.28 -4.23 -2.30
CA PRO A 32 -4.93 -4.66 -2.63
C PRO A 32 -4.59 -6.01 -2.00
N ALA A 33 -4.14 -6.96 -2.82
CA ALA A 33 -3.67 -8.29 -2.40
C ALA A 33 -2.14 -8.39 -2.51
N THR A 34 -1.56 -7.76 -3.53
CA THR A 34 -0.12 -7.66 -3.76
C THR A 34 0.22 -6.28 -4.30
N VAL A 35 1.34 -5.72 -3.85
CA VAL A 35 1.90 -4.45 -4.33
C VAL A 35 3.37 -4.66 -4.74
N MET A 36 3.73 -4.21 -5.94
CA MET A 36 5.13 -4.04 -6.33
C MET A 36 5.51 -2.57 -6.16
N TYR A 37 6.39 -2.30 -5.20
CA TYR A 37 6.87 -0.97 -4.85
C TYR A 37 8.38 -1.02 -4.62
N ASP A 38 9.10 -0.06 -5.19
CA ASP A 38 10.56 0.06 -5.09
C ASP A 38 11.33 -1.26 -5.36
N GLY A 39 10.92 -1.98 -6.41
CA GLY A 39 11.53 -3.26 -6.80
C GLY A 39 11.21 -4.44 -5.86
N GLN A 40 10.41 -4.23 -4.82
CA GLN A 40 10.03 -5.25 -3.85
C GLN A 40 8.56 -5.64 -3.99
N ARG A 41 8.27 -6.91 -3.67
CA ARG A 41 6.92 -7.46 -3.61
C ARG A 41 6.44 -7.44 -2.16
N TYR A 42 5.31 -6.78 -1.94
CA TYR A 42 4.59 -6.77 -0.67
C TYR A 42 3.26 -7.51 -0.84
N ASP A 43 2.99 -8.45 0.06
CA ASP A 43 1.77 -9.23 0.06
C ASP A 43 0.92 -8.88 1.29
N PHE A 44 -0.40 -8.96 1.14
CA PHE A 44 -1.33 -8.63 2.20
C PHE A 44 -1.14 -9.55 3.41
N THR A 45 -0.95 -8.98 4.61
CA THR A 45 -0.66 -9.74 5.82
C THR A 45 -1.90 -10.39 6.45
N GLY A 46 -3.09 -10.06 5.96
CA GLY A 46 -4.37 -10.34 6.64
C GLY A 46 -4.84 -9.21 7.55
N LYS A 47 -4.00 -8.19 7.82
CA LYS A 47 -4.33 -7.08 8.72
C LYS A 47 -4.90 -5.88 7.97
N THR A 48 -6.10 -5.49 8.34
CA THR A 48 -6.78 -4.26 7.87
C THR A 48 -6.86 -3.24 8.99
N GLY A 49 -6.97 -1.96 8.64
CA GLY A 49 -7.18 -0.89 9.61
C GLY A 49 -7.76 0.37 9.00
N THR A 50 -7.75 1.43 9.80
CA THR A 50 -8.09 2.78 9.36
C THR A 50 -6.90 3.68 9.65
N ASN A 51 -6.42 4.42 8.65
CA ASN A 51 -5.40 5.43 8.88
C ASN A 51 -6.00 6.55 9.74
N LEU A 52 -5.41 6.80 10.92
CA LEU A 52 -5.97 7.74 11.91
C LEU A 52 -5.98 9.20 11.44
N LYS A 53 -5.05 9.59 10.56
CA LYS A 53 -4.93 10.97 10.08
C LYS A 53 -5.91 11.28 8.95
N THR A 54 -6.17 10.31 8.07
CA THR A 54 -6.99 10.50 6.86
C THR A 54 -8.39 9.88 6.98
N GLY A 55 -8.61 8.98 7.94
CA GLY A 55 -9.83 8.19 8.07
C GLY A 55 -9.99 7.11 6.99
N LEU A 56 -8.98 6.91 6.12
CA LEU A 56 -9.07 5.97 5.01
C LEU A 56 -8.92 4.52 5.49
N PRO A 57 -9.71 3.58 4.95
CA PRO A 57 -9.49 2.15 5.17
C PRO A 57 -8.22 1.70 4.46
N VAL A 58 -7.39 0.92 5.16
CA VAL A 58 -6.06 0.49 4.72
C VAL A 58 -5.82 -1.00 4.94
N ARG A 59 -4.84 -1.53 4.21
CA ARG A 59 -4.27 -2.87 4.39
C ARG A 59 -2.79 -2.76 4.71
N GLU A 60 -2.33 -3.58 5.65
CA GLU A 60 -0.90 -3.81 5.87
C GLU A 60 -0.39 -4.79 4.84
N MET A 61 0.75 -4.46 4.25
CA MET A 61 1.45 -5.28 3.27
C MET A 61 2.87 -5.49 3.78
N ALA A 62 3.39 -6.71 3.61
CA ALA A 62 4.75 -7.03 4.04
C ALA A 62 5.51 -7.78 2.96
N THR A 63 6.82 -7.54 2.90
CA THR A 63 7.74 -8.37 2.13
C THR A 63 8.07 -9.65 2.90
N VAL A 64 8.75 -10.61 2.22
CA VAL A 64 9.31 -11.81 2.88
C VAL A 64 10.37 -11.51 3.94
N ARG A 65 10.92 -10.28 3.95
CA ARG A 65 11.90 -9.80 4.96
C ARG A 65 11.26 -8.91 6.03
N ASP A 66 9.93 -8.87 6.09
CA ASP A 66 9.14 -8.07 7.04
C ASP A 66 9.36 -6.54 6.93
N ALA A 67 9.80 -6.04 5.78
CA ALA A 67 9.61 -4.63 5.44
C ALA A 67 8.13 -4.38 5.17
N ARG A 68 7.56 -3.31 5.72
CA ARG A 68 6.11 -3.07 5.74
C ARG A 68 5.72 -1.78 5.05
N LEU A 69 4.47 -1.77 4.62
CA LEU A 69 3.78 -0.58 4.18
C LEU A 69 2.29 -0.75 4.41
N TRP A 70 1.57 0.36 4.39
CA TRP A 70 0.12 0.40 4.37
C TRP A 70 -0.36 1.00 3.05
N ILE A 71 -1.47 0.52 2.52
CA ILE A 71 -2.06 1.03 1.28
C ILE A 71 -3.58 1.16 1.43
N SER A 72 -4.15 2.23 0.88
CA SER A 72 -5.61 2.43 0.85
C SER A 72 -6.31 1.42 -0.05
N LEU A 73 -7.59 1.13 0.21
CA LEU A 73 -8.32 0.10 -0.55
C LEU A 73 -8.48 0.40 -2.05
N ASP A 74 -8.42 1.66 -2.46
CA ASP A 74 -8.42 2.10 -3.86
C ASP A 74 -7.03 2.10 -4.52
N GLY A 75 -5.97 2.02 -3.69
CA GLY A 75 -4.57 2.10 -4.10
C GLY A 75 -4.06 3.51 -4.41
N GLU A 76 -4.74 4.55 -3.93
CA GLU A 76 -4.38 5.97 -4.19
C GLU A 76 -3.47 6.58 -3.11
N HIS A 77 -3.29 5.90 -1.97
CA HIS A 77 -2.38 6.33 -0.90
C HIS A 77 -1.55 5.16 -0.38
N LEU A 78 -0.27 5.41 -0.14
CA LEU A 78 0.69 4.44 0.38
C LEU A 78 1.51 5.09 1.51
N TRP A 79 1.69 4.36 2.61
CA TRP A 79 2.48 4.78 3.76
C TRP A 79 3.55 3.73 4.03
N GLU A 80 4.81 4.13 4.05
CA GLU A 80 5.90 3.25 4.48
C GLU A 80 5.84 3.06 6.01
N ASP A 81 6.23 1.88 6.48
CA ASP A 81 6.25 1.49 7.91
C ASP A 81 7.62 0.90 8.29
#